data_AF-A0A7S1FAS8-F1
#
_entry.id   AF-A0A7S1FAS8-F1
#
_cell.length_a   1.000
_cell.length_b   1.000
_cell.length_c   1.000
_cell.angle_alpha   90.00
_cell.angle_beta   90.00
_cell.angle_gamma   90.00
#
_symmetry.space_group_name_H-M   'P 1'
#
loop_
_entity.id
_entity.type
_entity.pdbx_description
1 polymer ?
#
loop_
_entity_poly.entity_id
_entity_poly.type
_entity_poly.pdbx_seq_one_letter_code
_entity_poly.pdbx_strand_id
1 'polypeptide(L)'
;VRVPLLVFEELHAGVSQWTDLVTTCFWTLDMPVSFQTGFYWLGLVEMRWHKTAYKYATTFFVPDLLILMSDWTITIAPTLVTYGYDISVARVAMFLRVVRIARLFRMKRHAAEISLPLVIRKSQLLVSITQIIKMMAVVLMINHYI
;
A
#
# COMPACT_ATOMS: atom_id res chain seq x y z
N VAL A 1 -17.52 11.51 -34.28
CA VAL A 1 -16.80 12.31 -33.27
C VAL A 1 -16.48 11.53 -31.97
N ARG A 2 -16.79 10.23 -31.84
CA ARG A 2 -16.45 9.43 -30.62
C ARG A 2 -15.01 8.87 -30.58
N VAL A 3 -14.32 8.84 -31.72
CA VAL A 3 -12.98 8.24 -31.87
C VAL A 3 -11.91 8.88 -30.96
N PRO A 4 -11.87 10.22 -30.75
CA PRO A 4 -10.89 10.83 -29.85
C PRO A 4 -11.13 10.46 -28.38
N LEU A 5 -12.38 10.33 -27.97
CA LEU A 5 -12.78 10.04 -26.58
C LEU A 5 -12.39 8.61 -26.16
N LEU A 6 -12.48 7.66 -27.08
CA LEU A 6 -12.08 6.26 -26.87
C LEU A 6 -10.59 6.13 -26.55
N VAL A 7 -9.73 6.89 -27.25
CA VAL A 7 -8.28 6.90 -26.98
C VAL A 7 -7.97 7.43 -25.59
N PHE A 8 -8.71 8.44 -25.11
CA PHE A 8 -8.55 8.92 -23.74
C PHE A 8 -9.02 7.89 -22.73
N GLU A 9 -10.14 7.20 -22.94
CA GLU A 9 -10.62 6.16 -22.02
C GLU A 9 -9.63 4.99 -21.89
N GLU A 10 -9.09 4.50 -23.01
CA GLU A 10 -8.07 3.44 -22.99
C GLU A 10 -6.78 3.89 -22.30
N LEU A 11 -6.34 5.14 -22.55
CA LEU A 11 -5.16 5.70 -21.90
C LEU A 11 -5.36 5.81 -20.38
N HIS A 12 -6.52 6.29 -19.92
CA HIS A 12 -6.84 6.39 -18.49
C HIS A 12 -6.90 5.01 -17.83
N ALA A 13 -7.50 4.02 -18.51
CA ALA A 13 -7.56 2.64 -18.02
C ALA A 13 -6.16 2.03 -17.86
N GLY A 14 -5.29 2.22 -18.87
CA GLY A 14 -3.89 1.75 -18.82
C GLY A 14 -3.10 2.41 -17.69
N VAL A 15 -3.17 3.75 -17.56
CA VAL A 15 -2.48 4.48 -16.49
C VAL A 15 -2.97 4.06 -15.11
N SER A 16 -4.28 3.84 -14.93
CA SER A 16 -4.84 3.33 -13.68
C SER A 16 -4.32 1.94 -13.32
N GLN A 17 -4.16 1.05 -14.30
CA GLN A 17 -3.65 -0.30 -14.06
C GLN A 17 -2.17 -0.29 -13.65
N TRP A 18 -1.34 0.50 -14.32
CA TRP A 18 0.08 0.65 -13.99
C TRP A 18 0.30 1.24 -12.60
N THR A 19 -0.48 2.26 -12.25
CA THR A 19 -0.40 2.92 -10.93
C THR A 19 -0.87 2.00 -9.80
N ASP A 20 -1.95 1.23 -10.01
CA ASP A 20 -2.40 0.21 -9.06
C ASP A 20 -1.33 -0.88 -8.87
N LEU A 21 -0.66 -1.31 -9.94
CA LEU A 21 0.45 -2.29 -9.86
C LEU A 21 1.63 -1.74 -9.06
N VAL A 22 2.11 -0.53 -9.39
CA VAL A 22 3.24 0.11 -8.68
C VAL A 22 2.92 0.29 -7.20
N THR A 23 1.70 0.74 -6.90
CA THR A 23 1.20 0.91 -5.53
C THR A 23 1.17 -0.42 -4.78
N THR A 24 0.65 -1.48 -5.40
CA THR A 24 0.57 -2.81 -4.80
C THR A 24 1.96 -3.38 -4.53
N CYS A 25 2.90 -3.22 -5.46
CA CYS A 25 4.30 -3.59 -5.28
C CYS A 25 4.96 -2.82 -4.13
N PHE A 26 4.72 -1.51 -4.04
CA PHE A 26 5.23 -0.68 -2.95
C PHE A 26 4.73 -1.19 -1.58
N TRP A 27 3.43 -1.42 -1.43
CA TRP A 27 2.87 -1.94 -0.18
C TRP A 27 3.30 -3.37 0.15
N THR A 28 3.59 -4.18 -0.87
CA THR A 28 4.18 -5.51 -0.69
C THR A 28 5.58 -5.41 -0.06
N LEU A 29 6.37 -4.41 -0.44
CA LEU A 29 7.72 -4.18 0.10
C LEU A 29 7.71 -3.46 1.46
N ASP A 30 6.77 -2.57 1.71
CA ASP A 30 6.62 -1.88 3.00
C ASP A 30 6.22 -2.84 4.13
N MET A 31 5.45 -3.89 3.81
CA MET A 31 4.96 -4.86 4.80
C MET A 31 6.12 -5.60 5.52
N PRO A 32 7.14 -6.19 4.85
CA PRO A 32 8.36 -6.71 5.48
C PRO A 32 9.14 -5.66 6.28
N VAL A 33 9.21 -4.42 5.79
CA VAL A 33 9.92 -3.33 6.47
C VAL A 33 9.21 -2.96 7.78
N SER A 34 7.88 -3.09 7.84
CA SER A 34 7.10 -2.90 9.06
C SER A 34 7.48 -3.90 10.17
N PHE A 35 7.92 -5.12 9.86
CA PHE A 35 8.43 -6.06 10.88
C PHE A 35 9.75 -5.58 11.53
N GLN A 36 10.48 -4.69 10.87
CA GLN A 36 11.74 -4.12 11.34
C GLN A 36 11.58 -2.71 11.91
N THR A 37 10.36 -2.17 11.92
CA THR A 37 10.08 -0.79 12.34
C THR A 37 9.73 -0.76 13.82
N GLY A 38 10.61 -0.16 14.65
CA GLY A 38 10.44 -0.11 16.10
C GLY A 38 9.14 0.55 16.56
N PHE A 39 8.67 0.17 17.75
CA PHE A 39 7.43 0.69 18.34
C PHE A 39 7.70 1.43 19.65
N TYR A 40 6.82 2.36 20.00
CA TYR A 40 6.87 3.07 21.28
C TYR A 40 6.30 2.22 22.40
N TRP A 41 7.08 2.09 23.47
CA TRP A 41 6.67 1.44 24.71
C TRP A 41 7.18 2.27 25.89
N LEU A 42 6.24 2.81 26.68
CA LEU A 42 6.54 3.60 27.89
C LEU A 42 7.52 4.78 27.65
N GLY A 43 7.36 5.50 26.54
CA GLY A 43 8.19 6.66 26.21
C GLY A 43 9.57 6.32 25.60
N LEU A 44 9.89 5.04 25.44
CA LEU A 44 11.10 4.57 24.78
C LEU A 44 10.74 3.86 23.46
N VAL A 45 11.62 3.93 22.47
CA VAL A 45 11.46 3.16 21.24
C VAL A 45 12.17 1.83 21.38
N GLU A 46 11.41 0.74 21.32
CA GLU A 46 11.92 -0.62 21.33
C GLU A 46 12.30 -1.01 19.89
N MET A 47 13.60 -1.27 19.69
CA MET A 47 14.17 -1.64 18.39
C MET A 47 14.54 -3.13 18.29
N ARG A 48 14.27 -3.91 19.35
CA ARG A 48 14.50 -5.36 19.36
C ARG A 48 13.62 -6.05 18.32
N TRP A 49 14.25 -6.54 17.25
CA TRP A 49 13.58 -7.16 16.09
C TRP A 49 12.52 -8.20 16.48
N HIS A 50 12.79 -9.05 17.47
CA HIS A 50 11.86 -10.10 17.92
C HIS A 50 10.60 -9.54 18.57
N LYS A 51 10.72 -8.46 19.36
CA LYS A 51 9.57 -7.79 19.98
C LYS A 51 8.74 -7.04 18.94
N THR A 52 9.41 -6.37 18.02
CA THR A 52 8.78 -5.64 16.93
C THR A 52 8.00 -6.59 16.01
N ALA A 53 8.63 -7.68 15.57
CA ALA A 53 8.00 -8.66 14.71
C ALA A 53 6.78 -9.31 15.39
N TYR A 54 6.89 -9.68 16.67
CA TYR A 54 5.76 -10.25 17.42
C TYR A 54 4.60 -9.27 17.57
N LYS A 55 4.89 -8.00 17.91
CA LYS A 55 3.86 -6.97 18.01
C LYS A 55 3.17 -6.76 16.67
N TYR A 56 3.93 -6.58 15.60
CA TYR A 56 3.39 -6.40 14.26
C TYR A 56 2.52 -7.59 13.81
N ALA A 57 3.01 -8.82 14.01
CA ALA A 57 2.30 -10.05 13.68
C ALA A 57 0.94 -10.18 14.39
N THR A 58 0.84 -9.69 15.63
CA THR A 58 -0.38 -9.82 16.44
C THR A 58 -1.36 -8.66 16.29
N THR A 59 -0.90 -7.44 16.02
CA THR A 59 -1.79 -6.27 15.91
C THR A 59 -2.12 -5.83 14.49
N PHE A 60 -1.18 -5.92 13.54
CA PHE A 60 -1.31 -5.24 12.24
C PHE A 60 -1.17 -6.14 11.03
N PHE A 61 -0.52 -7.30 11.17
CA PHE A 61 -0.28 -8.21 10.04
C PHE A 61 -1.57 -8.66 9.36
N VAL A 62 -2.60 -9.06 10.11
CA VAL A 62 -3.88 -9.54 9.55
C VAL A 62 -4.58 -8.47 8.70
N PRO A 63 -4.86 -7.24 9.19
CA PRO A 63 -5.48 -6.22 8.35
C PRO A 63 -4.58 -5.80 7.18
N ASP A 64 -3.25 -5.71 7.39
CA ASP A 64 -2.30 -5.39 6.32
C ASP A 64 -2.30 -6.46 5.21
N LEU A 65 -2.38 -7.74 5.58
CA LEU A 65 -2.46 -8.86 4.64
C LEU A 65 -3.77 -8.84 3.85
N LEU A 66 -4.91 -8.60 4.52
CA LEU A 66 -6.22 -8.53 3.85
C LEU A 66 -6.26 -7.40 2.81
N ILE A 67 -5.74 -6.22 3.17
CA ILE A 67 -5.63 -5.10 2.23
C ILE A 67 -4.73 -5.48 1.06
N LEU A 68 -3.56 -6.08 1.33
CA LEU A 68 -2.62 -6.49 0.27
C LEU A 68 -3.24 -7.51 -0.70
N MET A 69 -3.96 -8.50 -0.17
CA MET A 69 -4.66 -9.50 -0.99
C MET A 69 -5.76 -8.87 -1.83
N SER A 70 -6.48 -7.87 -1.29
CA SER A 70 -7.47 -7.12 -2.06
C SER A 70 -6.83 -6.32 -3.20
N ASP A 71 -5.67 -5.70 -2.95
CA ASP A 71 -4.93 -4.90 -3.93
C ASP A 71 -4.45 -5.76 -5.11
N TRP A 72 -3.89 -6.95 -4.82
CA TRP A 72 -3.54 -7.93 -5.84
C TRP A 72 -4.74 -8.43 -6.63
N THR A 73 -5.86 -8.70 -5.96
CA THR A 73 -7.09 -9.14 -6.62
C THR A 73 -7.60 -8.09 -7.61
N ILE A 74 -7.61 -6.82 -7.22
CA ILE A 74 -8.04 -5.71 -8.10
C ILE A 74 -7.06 -5.53 -9.27
N THR A 75 -5.76 -5.68 -9.04
CA THR A 75 -4.73 -5.53 -10.08
C THR A 75 -4.79 -6.66 -11.11
N ILE A 76 -5.08 -7.89 -10.68
CA ILE A 76 -5.08 -9.10 -11.52
C ILE A 76 -6.46 -9.35 -12.17
N ALA A 77 -7.56 -8.92 -11.54
CA ALA A 77 -8.92 -9.18 -12.04
C ALA A 77 -9.16 -8.76 -13.51
N PRO A 78 -8.77 -7.56 -13.98
CA PRO A 78 -8.94 -7.18 -15.39
C PRO A 78 -8.21 -8.12 -16.33
N THR A 79 -6.99 -8.53 -15.97
CA THR A 79 -6.18 -9.46 -16.74
C THR A 79 -6.82 -10.84 -16.82
N LEU A 80 -7.36 -11.35 -15.71
CA LEU A 80 -8.07 -12.65 -15.69
C LEU A 80 -9.33 -12.64 -16.55
N VAL A 81 -10.11 -11.55 -16.52
CA VAL A 81 -11.30 -11.42 -17.38
C VAL A 81 -10.92 -11.44 -18.86
N THR A 82 -9.82 -10.78 -19.24
CA THR A 82 -9.30 -10.81 -20.63
C THR A 82 -8.90 -12.23 -21.08
N TYR A 83 -8.40 -13.07 -20.16
CA TYR A 83 -8.07 -14.47 -20.45
C TYR A 83 -9.28 -15.42 -20.39
N GLY A 84 -10.50 -14.91 -20.19
CA GLY A 84 -11.73 -15.71 -20.22
C GLY A 84 -12.11 -16.38 -18.89
N TYR A 85 -11.52 -15.95 -17.77
CA TYR A 85 -11.93 -16.40 -16.44
C TYR A 85 -13.22 -15.68 -15.97
N ASP A 86 -14.06 -16.39 -15.20
CA ASP A 86 -15.46 -16.07 -14.87
C ASP A 86 -15.76 -14.65 -14.33
N ILE A 87 -16.99 -14.19 -14.62
CA ILE A 87 -17.62 -12.91 -14.19
C ILE A 87 -17.68 -12.76 -12.64
N SER A 88 -17.55 -13.86 -11.89
CA SER A 88 -17.51 -13.87 -10.43
C SER A 88 -16.32 -13.04 -9.89
N VAL A 89 -15.18 -13.05 -10.58
CA VAL A 89 -13.97 -12.28 -10.21
C VAL A 89 -14.24 -10.78 -10.30
N ALA A 90 -14.96 -10.34 -11.34
CA ALA A 90 -15.33 -8.94 -11.51
C ALA A 90 -16.28 -8.45 -10.40
N ARG A 91 -17.21 -9.32 -9.96
CA ARG A 91 -18.12 -9.03 -8.85
C ARG A 91 -17.37 -8.91 -7.52
N VAL A 92 -16.42 -9.81 -7.25
CA VAL A 92 -15.55 -9.74 -6.08
C VAL A 92 -14.72 -8.45 -6.09
N ALA A 93 -14.12 -8.08 -7.23
CA ALA A 93 -13.38 -6.83 -7.37
C ALA A 93 -14.23 -5.58 -7.05
N MET A 94 -15.52 -5.61 -7.36
CA MET A 94 -16.45 -4.51 -7.05
C MET A 94 -16.66 -4.33 -5.53
N PHE A 95 -16.81 -5.43 -4.78
CA PHE A 95 -16.90 -5.38 -3.31
C PHE A 95 -15.56 -4.96 -2.66
N LEU A 96 -14.44 -5.36 -3.26
CA LEU A 96 -13.10 -5.00 -2.78
C LEU A 96 -12.76 -3.51 -2.96
N ARG A 97 -13.54 -2.76 -3.74
CA ARG A 97 -13.41 -1.29 -3.81
C ARG A 97 -13.60 -0.61 -2.46
N VAL A 98 -14.44 -1.17 -1.58
CA VAL A 98 -14.63 -0.67 -0.21
C VAL A 98 -13.35 -0.83 0.62
N VAL A 99 -12.55 -1.89 0.34
CA VAL A 99 -11.27 -2.14 1.00
C VAL A 99 -10.20 -1.12 0.59
N ARG A 100 -10.36 -0.39 -0.53
CA ARG A 100 -9.49 0.75 -0.86
C ARG A 100 -9.54 1.85 0.21
N ILE A 101 -10.70 2.05 0.85
CA ILE A 101 -10.83 2.99 1.98
C ILE A 101 -9.99 2.51 3.18
N ALA A 102 -9.80 1.19 3.33
CA ALA A 102 -8.95 0.65 4.38
C ALA A 102 -7.47 1.02 4.21
N ARG A 103 -7.02 1.37 2.99
CA ARG A 103 -5.69 1.95 2.77
C ARG A 103 -5.50 3.28 3.53
N LEU A 104 -6.57 4.03 3.82
CA LEU A 104 -6.50 5.25 4.63
C LEU A 104 -6.07 4.96 6.08
N PHE A 105 -6.40 3.79 6.63
CA PHE A 105 -5.93 3.39 7.95
C PHE A 105 -4.41 3.16 7.97
N ARG A 106 -3.84 2.57 6.89
CA ARG A 106 -2.39 2.49 6.71
C ARG A 106 -1.76 3.89 6.67
N MET A 107 -2.35 4.81 5.91
CA MET A 107 -1.88 6.20 5.83
C MET A 107 -1.87 6.91 7.20
N LYS A 108 -2.94 6.78 8.00
CA LYS A 108 -3.00 7.38 9.35
C LYS A 108 -1.91 6.85 10.27
N ARG A 109 -1.65 5.53 10.23
CA ARG A 109 -0.57 4.90 10.99
C ARG A 109 0.78 5.45 10.55
N HIS A 110 1.04 5.49 9.25
CA HIS A 110 2.31 5.97 8.74
C HIS A 110 2.53 7.47 8.97
N ALA A 111 1.47 8.28 8.97
CA ALA A 111 1.55 9.68 9.38
C ALA A 111 1.98 9.81 10.85
N ALA A 112 1.45 8.97 11.74
CA ALA A 112 1.87 8.92 13.15
C ALA A 112 3.32 8.42 13.31
N GLU A 113 3.75 7.45 12.50
CA GLU A 113 5.14 6.97 12.48
C GLU A 113 6.12 8.03 11.93
N ILE A 114 5.71 8.82 10.93
CA ILE A 114 6.52 9.89 10.29
C ILE A 114 6.88 11.01 11.26
N SER A 115 6.02 11.32 12.22
CA SER A 115 6.28 12.35 13.23
C SER A 115 7.30 11.94 14.30
N LEU A 116 7.75 10.69 14.31
CA LEU A 116 8.42 10.09 15.46
C LEU A 116 9.83 9.45 15.28
N PRO A 117 10.54 9.37 14.12
CA PRO A 117 11.79 8.59 14.04
C PRO A 117 13.11 9.39 14.03
N LEU A 118 13.13 10.69 14.34
CA LEU A 118 14.36 11.49 14.19
C LEU A 118 15.56 11.09 15.09
N VAL A 119 15.41 10.19 16.06
CA VAL A 119 16.44 10.02 17.11
C VAL A 119 17.11 8.63 17.15
N ILE A 120 16.54 7.54 16.56
CA ILE A 120 16.85 6.19 17.09
C ILE A 120 17.43 5.18 16.07
N ARG A 121 17.51 5.47 14.76
CA ARG A 121 18.24 4.61 13.80
C ARG A 121 19.68 5.12 13.63
N LYS A 122 20.69 4.26 13.89
CA LYS A 122 22.13 4.58 13.79
C LYS A 122 22.57 5.08 12.40
N SER A 123 21.89 4.69 11.33
CA SER A 123 22.13 5.20 9.98
C SER A 123 21.01 6.16 9.59
N GLN A 124 21.26 7.46 9.79
CA GLN A 124 20.35 8.55 9.43
C GLN A 124 19.98 8.51 7.94
N LEU A 125 20.92 8.09 7.09
CA LEU A 125 20.73 8.03 5.64
C LEU A 125 19.68 6.99 5.23
N LEU A 126 19.67 5.80 5.84
CA LEU A 126 18.68 4.78 5.54
C LEU A 126 17.28 5.17 6.03
N VAL A 127 17.16 5.90 7.15
CA VAL A 127 15.88 6.44 7.62
C VAL A 127 15.35 7.44 6.61
N SER A 128 16.15 8.43 6.25
CA SER A 128 15.77 9.51 5.34
C SER A 128 15.36 8.94 3.98
N ILE A 129 16.11 7.98 3.43
CA ILE A 129 15.77 7.33 2.17
C ILE A 129 14.42 6.61 2.28
N THR A 130 14.20 5.79 3.32
CA THR A 130 12.91 5.09 3.49
C THR A 130 11.74 6.05 3.66
N GLN A 131 11.95 7.17 4.36
CA GLN A 131 10.91 8.16 4.61
C GLN A 131 10.57 8.99 3.36
N ILE A 132 11.59 9.35 2.57
CA ILE A 132 11.43 10.04 1.29
C ILE A 132 10.69 9.15 0.29
N ILE A 133 11.11 7.88 0.13
CA ILE A 133 10.45 6.94 -0.77
C ILE A 133 8.98 6.77 -0.38
N LYS A 134 8.70 6.66 0.92
CA LYS A 134 7.35 6.51 1.45
C LYS A 134 6.48 7.76 1.24
N MET A 135 7.03 8.95 1.46
CA MET A 135 6.36 10.22 1.17
C MET A 135 6.05 10.37 -0.33
N MET A 136 7.02 10.04 -1.20
CA MET A 136 6.83 10.08 -2.65
C MET A 136 5.73 9.11 -3.11
N ALA A 137 5.68 7.90 -2.54
CA ALA A 137 4.63 6.94 -2.82
C ALA A 137 3.23 7.45 -2.39
N VAL A 138 3.13 8.12 -1.24
CA VAL A 138 1.87 8.72 -0.77
C VAL A 138 1.41 9.85 -1.70
N VAL A 139 2.32 10.71 -2.15
CA VAL A 139 2.00 11.79 -3.10
C VAL A 139 1.49 11.23 -4.43
N LEU A 140 2.15 10.20 -4.97
CA LEU A 140 1.70 9.51 -6.18
C LEU A 140 0.31 8.87 -6.01
N MET A 141 0.05 8.28 -4.84
CA MET A 141 -1.26 7.73 -4.52
C MET A 141 -2.34 8.82 -4.43
N ILE A 142 -2.08 9.93 -3.75
CA ILE A 142 -3.05 11.03 -3.64
C ILE A 142 -3.37 11.61 -5.02
N ASN A 143 -2.35 11.79 -5.86
CA ASN A 143 -2.49 12.29 -7.23
C ASN A 143 -3.23 11.31 -8.16
N HIS A 144 -3.43 10.06 -7.75
CA HIS A 144 -4.24 9.10 -8.47
C HIS A 144 -5.73 9.14 -8.05
N TYR A 145 -6.02 9.60 -6.84
CA TYR A 145 -7.39 9.74 -6.34
C TYR A 145 -8.03 11.10 -6.68
N ILE A 146 -7.24 12.08 -7.13
CA ILE A 146 -7.67 13.39 -7.66
C ILE A 146 -7.68 13.33 -9.18
#